data_AF-A0A847BQ38-F1
#
_entry.id   AF-A0A847BQ38-F1
#
_cell.length_a   1.000
_cell.length_b   1.000
_cell.length_c   1.000
_cell.angle_alpha   90.00
_cell.angle_beta   90.00
_cell.angle_gamma   90.00
#
_symmetry.space_group_name_H-M   'P 1'
#
loop_
_entity.id
_entity.type
_entity.pdbx_description
1 polymer ?
#
loop_
_entity_poly.entity_id
_entity_poly.type
_entity_poly.pdbx_seq_one_letter_code
_entity_poly.pdbx_strand_id
1 'polypeptide(L)'
;MTRSAFLEKLEKELKQYKVPDVREIIEEYEQHFAFKMEDGFTEEEIAGKLGNPQEIAAQFDTAISGDKRGTNRTIAVIGLFISCIAALLFFILLLAWGIVLGTFSISSVVVAFSLIAEVNPGSLIPFMPYTSAVTFGIAIAALAILSAIGCIWFAAFLRQLTRVYGRFHHNTMAAATGKPILPSVAAYPNFQAKVKRRLRRVALISISIFAVFFILGIILSILSAGSLGFWHAWGWFGYMR
;
A
#
# COMPACT_ATOMS: atom_id res chain seq x y z
N MET A 1 -9.76 -31.96 -7.15
CA MET A 1 -8.48 -32.23 -6.47
C MET A 1 -8.40 -31.28 -5.29
N THR A 2 -7.87 -31.71 -4.12
CA THR A 2 -7.72 -30.83 -2.95
C THR A 2 -6.54 -29.87 -3.14
N ARG A 3 -6.54 -28.74 -2.43
CA ARG A 3 -5.49 -27.70 -2.52
C ARG A 3 -4.09 -28.25 -2.31
N SER A 4 -3.91 -29.08 -1.27
CA SER A 4 -2.62 -29.69 -0.93
C SER A 4 -2.13 -30.63 -2.04
N ALA A 5 -3.03 -31.47 -2.59
CA ALA A 5 -2.70 -32.39 -3.67
C ALA A 5 -2.33 -31.66 -4.97
N PHE A 6 -2.93 -30.50 -5.25
CA PHE A 6 -2.60 -29.66 -6.40
C PHE A 6 -1.20 -29.04 -6.26
N LEU A 7 -0.92 -28.42 -5.10
CA LEU A 7 0.36 -27.75 -4.84
C LEU A 7 1.53 -28.74 -4.78
N GLU A 8 1.34 -29.92 -4.18
CA GLU A 8 2.37 -30.96 -4.11
C GLU A 8 2.72 -31.53 -5.50
N LYS A 9 1.69 -31.72 -6.34
CA LYS A 9 1.89 -32.20 -7.72
C LYS A 9 2.58 -31.14 -8.59
N LEU A 10 2.18 -29.87 -8.44
CA LEU A 10 2.82 -28.73 -9.09
C LEU A 10 4.28 -28.57 -8.64
N GLU A 11 4.57 -28.69 -7.33
CA GLU A 11 5.94 -28.63 -6.80
C GLU A 11 6.83 -29.72 -7.38
N LYS A 12 6.31 -30.95 -7.44
CA LYS A 12 7.04 -32.10 -7.96
C LYS A 12 7.38 -31.93 -9.43
N GLU A 13 6.45 -31.41 -10.22
CA GLU A 13 6.63 -31.18 -11.65
C GLU A 13 7.55 -29.97 -11.90
N LEU A 14 7.40 -28.86 -11.16
CA LEU A 14 8.32 -27.72 -11.24
C LEU A 14 9.77 -28.09 -10.86
N LYS A 15 9.96 -28.99 -9.89
CA LYS A 15 11.28 -29.56 -9.55
C LYS A 15 11.81 -30.46 -10.67
N GLN A 16 10.95 -31.26 -11.31
CA GLN A 16 11.32 -32.11 -12.44
C GLN A 16 11.79 -31.28 -13.65
N TYR A 17 11.18 -30.13 -13.89
CA TYR A 17 11.57 -29.18 -14.94
C TYR A 17 12.69 -28.20 -14.55
N LYS A 18 13.31 -28.36 -13.36
CA LYS A 18 14.41 -27.51 -12.85
C LYS A 18 14.10 -26.00 -12.91
N VAL A 19 12.85 -25.62 -12.66
CA VAL A 19 12.43 -24.21 -12.67
C VAL A 19 13.11 -23.48 -11.50
N PRO A 20 13.80 -22.34 -11.73
CA PRO A 20 14.28 -21.50 -10.63
C PRO A 20 13.08 -20.89 -9.88
N ASP A 21 13.21 -20.71 -8.56
CA ASP A 21 12.19 -20.08 -7.68
C ASP A 21 10.88 -20.87 -7.44
N VAL A 22 10.96 -22.22 -7.42
CA VAL A 22 9.82 -23.13 -7.12
C VAL A 22 9.03 -22.74 -5.88
N ARG A 23 9.71 -22.35 -4.79
CA ARG A 23 9.04 -21.94 -3.53
C ARG A 23 8.16 -20.70 -3.71
N GLU A 24 8.64 -19.71 -4.45
CA GLU A 24 7.92 -18.46 -4.65
C GLU A 24 6.68 -18.68 -5.53
N ILE A 25 6.79 -19.56 -6.53
CA ILE A 25 5.66 -19.96 -7.38
C ILE A 25 4.59 -20.68 -6.54
N ILE A 26 4.99 -21.62 -5.67
CA ILE A 26 4.06 -22.34 -4.81
C ILE A 26 3.34 -21.38 -3.85
N GLU A 27 4.06 -20.47 -3.21
CA GLU A 27 3.46 -19.46 -2.32
C GLU A 27 2.42 -18.59 -3.04
N GLU A 28 2.63 -18.27 -4.31
CA GLU A 28 1.68 -17.47 -5.11
C GLU A 28 0.39 -18.25 -5.41
N TYR A 29 0.50 -19.52 -5.83
CA TYR A 29 -0.67 -20.38 -6.00
C TYR A 29 -1.37 -20.63 -4.67
N GLU A 30 -0.61 -20.78 -3.58
CA GLU A 30 -1.15 -20.95 -2.24
C GLU A 30 -2.01 -19.75 -1.81
N GLN A 31 -1.52 -18.53 -2.07
CA GLN A 31 -2.24 -17.29 -1.84
C GLN A 31 -3.48 -17.16 -2.74
N HIS A 32 -3.39 -17.61 -3.99
CA HIS A 32 -4.53 -17.60 -4.92
C HIS A 32 -5.65 -18.55 -4.46
N PHE A 33 -5.30 -19.75 -3.97
CA PHE A 33 -6.27 -20.68 -3.38
C PHE A 33 -6.92 -20.08 -2.13
N ALA A 34 -6.13 -19.49 -1.21
CA ALA A 34 -6.66 -18.86 -0.01
C ALA A 34 -7.64 -17.71 -0.34
N PHE A 35 -7.32 -16.93 -1.37
CA PHE A 35 -8.17 -15.84 -1.83
C PHE A 35 -9.51 -16.34 -2.40
N LYS A 36 -9.49 -17.35 -3.27
CA LYS A 36 -10.72 -17.87 -3.88
C LYS A 36 -11.59 -18.68 -2.92
N MET A 37 -11.00 -19.33 -1.92
CA MET A 37 -11.77 -19.94 -0.83
C MET A 37 -12.49 -18.89 0.03
N GLU A 38 -11.86 -17.72 0.26
CA GLU A 38 -12.52 -16.62 0.97
C GLU A 38 -13.67 -15.98 0.18
N ASP A 39 -13.65 -16.08 -1.17
CA ASP A 39 -14.75 -15.68 -2.06
C ASP A 39 -15.89 -16.72 -2.13
N GLY A 40 -15.77 -17.84 -1.39
CA GLY A 40 -16.81 -18.88 -1.30
C GLY A 40 -16.71 -19.99 -2.34
N PHE A 41 -15.64 -20.06 -3.13
CA PHE A 41 -15.39 -21.18 -4.05
C PHE A 41 -14.83 -22.39 -3.31
N THR A 42 -15.23 -23.60 -3.73
CA THR A 42 -14.66 -24.83 -3.16
C THR A 42 -13.27 -25.10 -3.72
N GLU A 43 -12.45 -25.85 -2.99
CA GLU A 43 -11.09 -26.20 -3.43
C GLU A 43 -11.09 -26.92 -4.79
N GLU A 44 -12.10 -27.77 -5.06
CA GLU A 44 -12.19 -28.47 -6.34
C GLU A 44 -12.52 -27.55 -7.52
N GLU A 45 -13.35 -26.52 -7.31
CA GLU A 45 -13.68 -25.54 -8.34
C GLU A 45 -12.48 -24.65 -8.69
N ILE A 46 -11.68 -24.30 -7.68
CA ILE A 46 -10.47 -23.51 -7.87
C ILE A 46 -9.44 -24.31 -8.65
N ALA A 47 -9.21 -25.58 -8.28
CA ALA A 47 -8.33 -26.48 -9.01
C ALA A 47 -8.81 -26.73 -10.45
N GLY A 48 -10.12 -26.88 -10.66
CA GLY A 48 -10.70 -27.04 -12.00
C GLY A 48 -10.51 -25.81 -12.89
N LYS A 49 -10.60 -24.59 -12.31
CA LYS A 49 -10.36 -23.33 -13.05
C LYS A 49 -8.87 -23.06 -13.31
N LEU A 50 -7.98 -23.57 -12.47
CA LEU A 50 -6.53 -23.44 -12.65
C LEU A 50 -6.00 -24.38 -13.75
N GLY A 51 -6.70 -25.49 -14.01
CA GLY A 51 -6.31 -26.45 -15.05
C GLY A 51 -5.36 -27.53 -14.55
N ASN A 52 -4.62 -28.17 -15.45
CA ASN A 52 -3.73 -29.28 -15.11
C ASN A 52 -2.34 -28.75 -14.66
N PRO A 53 -1.84 -29.10 -13.46
CA PRO A 53 -0.49 -28.75 -12.99
C PRO A 53 0.63 -29.05 -14.00
N GLN A 54 0.45 -30.12 -14.78
CA GLN A 54 1.39 -30.60 -15.79
C GLN A 54 1.56 -29.63 -16.95
N GLU A 55 0.45 -29.06 -17.40
CA GLU A 55 0.45 -28.10 -18.50
C GLU A 55 1.05 -26.77 -18.04
N ILE A 56 0.78 -26.37 -16.80
CA ILE A 56 1.40 -25.19 -16.16
C ILE A 56 2.91 -25.40 -16.07
N ALA A 57 3.37 -26.57 -15.62
CA ALA A 57 4.78 -26.89 -15.50
C ALA A 57 5.48 -26.98 -16.88
N ALA A 58 4.81 -27.56 -17.89
CA ALA A 58 5.32 -27.68 -19.26
C ALA A 58 5.46 -26.33 -19.98
N GLN A 59 4.65 -25.32 -19.63
CA GLN A 59 4.85 -23.95 -20.13
C GLN A 59 6.22 -23.38 -19.74
N PHE A 60 6.80 -23.81 -18.62
CA PHE A 60 8.15 -23.42 -18.22
C PHE A 60 9.26 -24.16 -19.01
N ASP A 61 8.99 -25.35 -19.56
CA ASP A 61 9.94 -26.15 -20.35
C ASP A 61 10.08 -25.66 -21.81
N THR A 62 8.96 -25.31 -22.44
CA THR A 62 8.94 -24.76 -23.80
C THR A 62 9.67 -23.40 -23.90
N ALA A 63 9.73 -22.64 -22.80
CA ALA A 63 10.49 -21.40 -22.72
C ALA A 63 12.03 -21.61 -22.64
N ILE A 64 12.50 -22.79 -22.23
CA ILE A 64 13.93 -23.15 -22.13
C ILE A 64 14.50 -23.54 -23.51
N SER A 65 13.66 -24.04 -24.41
CA SER A 65 14.08 -24.66 -25.68
C SER A 65 14.15 -23.69 -26.89
N GLY A 66 13.88 -22.39 -26.69
CA GLY A 66 13.86 -21.38 -27.75
C GLY A 66 15.23 -20.77 -28.05
N ASP A 67 15.97 -21.37 -28.99
CA ASP A 67 17.20 -20.81 -29.56
C ASP A 67 16.92 -19.62 -30.50
N LYS A 68 17.90 -18.71 -30.59
CA LYS A 68 18.08 -17.52 -31.46
C LYS A 68 17.48 -16.19 -30.98
N ARG A 69 18.35 -15.28 -30.49
CA ARG A 69 18.37 -13.83 -30.85
C ARG A 69 19.40 -13.01 -30.03
N GLY A 70 20.67 -13.03 -30.47
CA GLY A 70 21.73 -12.19 -29.89
C GLY A 70 21.50 -10.68 -30.03
N THR A 71 20.79 -10.22 -31.07
CA THR A 71 20.53 -8.79 -31.34
C THR A 71 19.44 -8.18 -30.43
N ASN A 72 18.46 -8.96 -29.98
CA ASN A 72 17.42 -8.46 -29.06
C ASN A 72 17.97 -8.24 -27.65
N ARG A 73 19.04 -8.93 -27.28
CA ARG A 73 19.61 -8.88 -25.93
C ARG A 73 20.26 -7.53 -25.63
N THR A 74 21.03 -6.97 -26.55
CA THR A 74 21.67 -5.65 -26.37
C THR A 74 20.65 -4.52 -26.27
N ILE A 75 19.60 -4.55 -27.10
CA ILE A 75 18.51 -3.57 -27.04
C ILE A 75 17.74 -3.70 -25.72
N ALA A 76 17.43 -4.94 -25.29
CA ALA A 76 16.76 -5.19 -24.02
C ALA A 76 17.59 -4.70 -22.82
N VAL A 77 18.91 -4.94 -22.81
CA VAL A 77 19.80 -4.49 -21.74
C VAL A 77 19.90 -2.96 -21.67
N ILE A 78 20.02 -2.27 -22.82
CA ILE A 78 20.06 -0.80 -22.86
C ILE A 78 18.72 -0.21 -22.39
N GLY A 79 17.60 -0.73 -22.89
CA GLY A 79 16.26 -0.29 -22.47
C GLY A 79 16.01 -0.55 -20.98
N LEU A 80 16.48 -1.68 -20.46
CA LEU A 80 16.36 -2.03 -19.05
C LEU A 80 17.22 -1.12 -18.16
N PHE A 81 18.42 -0.75 -18.62
CA PHE A 81 19.28 0.18 -17.89
C PHE A 81 18.63 1.57 -17.74
N ILE A 82 18.07 2.11 -18.82
CA ILE A 82 17.31 3.37 -18.79
C ILE A 82 16.08 3.24 -17.87
N SER A 83 15.34 2.14 -17.99
CA SER A 83 14.20 1.85 -17.13
C SER A 83 14.60 1.76 -15.65
N CYS A 84 15.75 1.19 -15.33
CA CYS A 84 16.29 1.12 -13.96
C CYS A 84 16.56 2.48 -13.36
N ILE A 85 17.19 3.39 -14.13
CA ILE A 85 17.44 4.76 -13.65
C ILE A 85 16.13 5.50 -13.43
N ALA A 86 15.22 5.46 -14.40
CA ALA A 86 13.92 6.12 -14.29
C ALA A 86 13.09 5.57 -13.12
N ALA A 87 13.06 4.24 -12.95
CA ALA A 87 12.37 3.59 -11.85
C ALA A 87 13.01 3.95 -10.51
N LEU A 88 14.34 3.96 -10.40
CA LEU A 88 15.04 4.35 -9.17
C LEU A 88 14.67 5.76 -8.74
N LEU A 89 14.72 6.73 -9.65
CA LEU A 89 14.31 8.11 -9.36
C LEU A 89 12.84 8.20 -8.92
N PHE A 90 11.97 7.46 -9.59
CA PHE A 90 10.55 7.38 -9.24
C PHE A 90 10.32 6.77 -7.84
N PHE A 91 11.02 5.69 -7.50
CA PHE A 91 10.94 5.06 -6.19
C PHE A 91 11.50 5.96 -5.07
N ILE A 92 12.58 6.71 -5.34
CA ILE A 92 13.10 7.71 -4.39
C ILE A 92 12.04 8.79 -4.12
N LEU A 93 11.39 9.30 -5.17
CA LEU A 93 10.32 10.28 -5.03
C LEU A 93 9.14 9.73 -4.20
N LEU A 94 8.71 8.50 -4.48
CA LEU A 94 7.65 7.84 -3.71
C LEU A 94 8.05 7.62 -2.25
N LEU A 95 9.29 7.24 -1.99
CA LEU A 95 9.78 7.06 -0.62
C LEU A 95 9.80 8.40 0.13
N ALA A 96 10.27 9.47 -0.51
CA ALA A 96 10.24 10.83 0.05
C ALA A 96 8.80 11.26 0.39
N TRP A 97 7.85 11.01 -0.51
CA TRP A 97 6.43 11.24 -0.24
C TRP A 97 5.91 10.43 0.95
N GLY A 98 6.29 9.15 1.06
CA GLY A 98 5.96 8.30 2.20
C GLY A 98 6.49 8.85 3.53
N ILE A 99 7.70 9.40 3.54
CA ILE A 99 8.28 10.06 4.73
C ILE A 99 7.45 11.29 5.11
N VAL A 100 7.06 12.13 4.14
CA VAL A 100 6.23 13.32 4.39
C VAL A 100 4.86 12.95 5.00
N LEU A 101 4.22 11.89 4.51
CA LEU A 101 2.97 11.40 5.11
C LEU A 101 3.18 10.88 6.54
N GLY A 102 4.29 10.16 6.76
CA GLY A 102 4.67 9.66 8.08
C GLY A 102 4.90 10.78 9.09
N THR A 103 5.68 11.81 8.72
CA THR A 103 5.93 12.97 9.58
C THR A 103 4.66 13.76 9.83
N PHE A 104 3.82 13.99 8.81
CA PHE A 104 2.51 14.63 8.97
C PHE A 104 1.61 13.89 9.98
N SER A 105 1.58 12.56 9.93
CA SER A 105 0.83 11.75 10.89
C SER A 105 1.33 11.94 12.32
N ILE A 106 2.66 11.96 12.52
CA ILE A 106 3.27 12.15 13.84
C ILE A 106 3.03 13.56 14.36
N SER A 107 3.25 14.58 13.53
CA SER A 107 2.99 15.98 13.88
C SER A 107 1.53 16.20 14.26
N SER A 108 0.58 15.53 13.58
CA SER A 108 -0.83 15.60 13.94
C SER A 108 -1.12 15.04 15.34
N VAL A 109 -0.46 13.94 15.74
CA VAL A 109 -0.59 13.40 17.12
C VAL A 109 -0.07 14.41 18.14
N VAL A 110 1.09 15.03 17.88
CA VAL A 110 1.69 16.02 18.77
C VAL A 110 0.77 17.22 18.93
N VAL A 111 0.23 17.76 17.83
CA VAL A 111 -0.70 18.90 17.87
C VAL A 111 -1.99 18.52 18.61
N ALA A 112 -2.57 17.35 18.35
CA ALA A 112 -3.75 16.89 19.05
C ALA A 112 -3.53 16.79 20.57
N PHE A 113 -2.38 16.23 20.98
CA PHE A 113 -2.00 16.15 22.39
C PHE A 113 -1.81 17.54 23.00
N SER A 114 -1.09 18.44 22.32
CA SER A 114 -0.88 19.82 22.79
C SER A 114 -2.19 20.58 22.99
N LEU A 115 -3.17 20.40 22.10
CA LEU A 115 -4.48 21.05 22.21
C LEU A 115 -5.33 20.51 23.37
N ILE A 116 -5.25 19.20 23.65
CA ILE A 116 -6.06 18.56 24.70
C ILE A 116 -5.44 18.79 26.09
N ALA A 117 -4.11 18.74 26.18
CA ALA A 117 -3.37 18.82 27.43
C ALA A 117 -2.94 20.24 27.82
N GLU A 118 -3.30 21.26 27.02
CA GLU A 118 -2.88 22.66 27.18
C GLU A 118 -1.34 22.85 27.23
N VAL A 119 -0.59 21.92 26.66
CA VAL A 119 0.87 21.99 26.61
C VAL A 119 1.27 22.78 25.36
N ASN A 120 1.71 24.01 25.54
CA ASN A 120 2.14 24.91 24.47
C ASN A 120 3.66 25.15 24.49
N PRO A 121 4.47 24.22 23.96
CA PRO A 121 5.91 24.41 23.92
C PRO A 121 6.25 25.53 22.94
N GLY A 122 6.85 26.62 23.45
CA GLY A 122 7.33 27.73 22.62
C GLY A 122 6.25 28.70 22.11
N SER A 123 5.05 28.73 22.72
CA SER A 123 3.94 29.62 22.34
C SER A 123 3.55 29.51 20.86
N LEU A 124 3.73 28.33 20.26
CA LEU A 124 3.43 28.05 18.86
C LEU A 124 1.92 28.08 18.56
N ILE A 125 1.11 27.70 19.55
CA ILE A 125 -0.35 27.65 19.41
C ILE A 125 -0.92 28.99 19.89
N PRO A 126 -1.65 29.73 19.02
CA PRO A 126 -2.27 30.98 19.43
C PRO A 126 -3.39 30.71 20.45
N PHE A 127 -3.68 31.70 21.29
CA PHE A 127 -4.70 31.57 22.32
C PHE A 127 -6.06 31.19 21.71
N MET A 128 -6.71 30.19 22.31
CA MET A 128 -8.09 29.83 22.00
C MET A 128 -8.78 29.28 23.26
N PRO A 129 -10.12 29.43 23.39
CA PRO A 129 -10.89 28.86 24.48
C PRO A 129 -10.75 27.33 24.54
N TYR A 130 -10.66 26.79 25.77
CA TYR A 130 -10.42 25.35 26.00
C TYR A 130 -11.43 24.43 25.30
N THR A 131 -12.71 24.80 25.29
CA THR A 131 -13.76 24.01 24.61
C THR A 131 -13.50 23.87 23.11
N SER A 132 -13.03 24.95 22.47
CA SER A 132 -12.68 24.93 21.05
C SER A 132 -11.37 24.16 20.83
N ALA A 133 -10.38 24.34 21.71
CA ALA A 133 -9.10 23.62 21.68
C ALA A 133 -9.29 22.09 21.74
N VAL A 134 -10.04 21.59 22.71
CA VAL A 134 -10.30 20.15 22.87
C VAL A 134 -11.05 19.59 21.67
N THR A 135 -12.03 20.33 21.15
CA THR A 135 -12.82 19.88 19.99
C THR A 135 -11.95 19.76 18.73
N PHE A 136 -11.08 20.74 18.47
CA PHE A 136 -10.08 20.63 17.41
C PHE A 136 -9.02 19.56 17.69
N GLY A 137 -8.62 19.37 18.94
CA GLY A 137 -7.72 18.30 19.35
C GLY A 137 -8.26 16.91 19.00
N ILE A 138 -9.54 16.66 19.27
CA ILE A 138 -10.22 15.40 18.88
C ILE A 138 -10.29 15.26 17.36
N ALA A 139 -10.58 16.34 16.63
CA ALA A 139 -10.58 16.32 15.17
C ALA A 139 -9.17 15.96 14.62
N ILE A 140 -8.12 16.63 15.09
CA ILE A 140 -6.74 16.37 14.65
C ILE A 140 -6.28 14.96 15.06
N ALA A 141 -6.71 14.45 16.23
CA ALA A 141 -6.44 13.06 16.62
C ALA A 141 -7.09 12.06 15.64
N ALA A 142 -8.33 12.30 15.22
CA ALA A 142 -9.00 11.49 14.22
C ALA A 142 -8.30 11.57 12.85
N LEU A 143 -7.81 12.76 12.47
CA LEU A 143 -7.01 12.97 11.26
C LEU A 143 -5.66 12.23 11.33
N ALA A 144 -5.02 12.19 12.50
CA ALA A 144 -3.78 11.44 12.71
C ALA A 144 -4.00 9.93 12.48
N ILE A 145 -5.10 9.37 13.00
CA ILE A 145 -5.47 7.96 12.76
C ILE A 145 -5.74 7.73 11.27
N LEU A 146 -6.46 8.63 10.61
CA LEU A 146 -6.76 8.54 9.18
C LEU A 146 -5.47 8.58 8.33
N SER A 147 -4.55 9.48 8.65
CA SER A 147 -3.24 9.59 8.02
C SER A 147 -2.40 8.33 8.22
N ALA A 148 -2.36 7.79 9.44
CA ALA A 148 -1.65 6.55 9.76
C ALA A 148 -2.16 5.35 8.93
N ILE A 149 -3.49 5.26 8.73
CA ILE A 149 -4.06 4.23 7.84
C ILE A 149 -3.61 4.48 6.39
N GLY A 150 -3.62 5.72 5.94
CA GLY A 150 -3.06 6.12 4.64
C GLY A 150 -1.62 5.65 4.46
N CYS A 151 -0.76 5.85 5.47
CA CYS A 151 0.63 5.38 5.46
C CYS A 151 0.74 3.86 5.33
N ILE A 152 -0.11 3.09 6.02
CA ILE A 152 -0.12 1.62 5.92
C ILE A 152 -0.46 1.18 4.48
N TRP A 153 -1.48 1.79 3.88
CA TRP A 153 -1.87 1.52 2.49
C TRP A 153 -0.77 1.92 1.51
N PHE A 154 -0.15 3.09 1.71
CA PHE A 154 0.95 3.57 0.89
C PHE A 154 2.17 2.65 0.96
N ALA A 155 2.54 2.20 2.16
CA ALA A 155 3.66 1.26 2.33
C ALA A 155 3.39 -0.12 1.70
N ALA A 156 2.15 -0.60 1.73
CA ALA A 156 1.77 -1.82 1.03
C ALA A 156 1.79 -1.64 -0.49
N PHE A 157 1.30 -0.50 -0.99
CA PHE A 157 1.37 -0.14 -2.40
C PHE A 157 2.82 -0.06 -2.89
N LEU A 158 3.71 0.60 -2.14
CA LEU A 158 5.12 0.71 -2.49
C LEU A 158 5.80 -0.67 -2.55
N ARG A 159 5.53 -1.55 -1.59
CA ARG A 159 6.02 -2.94 -1.61
C ARG A 159 5.50 -3.74 -2.78
N GLN A 160 4.26 -3.53 -3.21
CA GLN A 160 3.73 -4.21 -4.38
C GLN A 160 4.39 -3.69 -5.65
N LEU A 161 4.58 -2.38 -5.76
CA LEU A 161 5.18 -1.75 -6.92
C LEU A 161 6.65 -2.16 -7.10
N THR A 162 7.41 -2.29 -6.01
CA THR A 162 8.79 -2.83 -6.07
C THR A 162 8.81 -4.29 -6.55
N ARG A 163 7.87 -5.13 -6.10
CA ARG A 163 7.74 -6.52 -6.56
C ARG A 163 7.40 -6.62 -8.04
N VAL A 164 6.41 -5.85 -8.50
CA VAL A 164 6.01 -5.82 -9.91
C VAL A 164 7.16 -5.34 -10.80
N TYR A 165 7.87 -4.30 -10.37
CA TYR A 165 9.04 -3.80 -11.08
C TYR A 165 10.19 -4.82 -11.12
N GLY A 166 10.49 -5.48 -9.98
CA GLY A 166 11.48 -6.54 -9.93
C GLY A 166 11.14 -7.72 -10.85
N ARG A 167 9.86 -8.10 -10.91
CA ARG A 167 9.37 -9.15 -11.83
C ARG A 167 9.46 -8.73 -13.29
N PHE A 168 9.12 -7.49 -13.62
CA PHE A 168 9.33 -6.95 -14.96
C PHE A 168 10.81 -7.01 -15.36
N HIS A 169 11.71 -6.60 -14.46
CA HIS A 169 13.15 -6.67 -14.70
C HIS A 169 13.63 -8.11 -14.90
N HIS A 170 13.19 -9.04 -14.05
CA HIS A 170 13.54 -10.45 -14.20
C HIS A 170 13.01 -11.03 -15.52
N ASN A 171 11.74 -10.79 -15.87
CA ASN A 171 11.11 -11.36 -17.06
C ASN A 171 11.70 -10.81 -18.36
N THR A 172 12.05 -9.53 -18.40
CA THR A 172 12.75 -8.94 -19.55
C THR A 172 14.14 -9.54 -19.74
N MET A 173 14.87 -9.81 -18.65
CA MET A 173 16.18 -10.48 -18.69
C MET A 173 16.05 -11.97 -19.03
N ALA A 174 15.05 -12.66 -18.50
CA ALA A 174 14.78 -14.07 -18.79
C ALA A 174 14.42 -14.26 -20.27
N ALA A 175 13.52 -13.42 -20.80
CA ALA A 175 13.17 -13.40 -22.22
C ALA A 175 14.38 -13.11 -23.12
N ALA A 176 15.29 -12.22 -22.71
CA ALA A 176 16.52 -11.91 -23.46
C ALA A 176 17.58 -13.03 -23.39
N THR A 177 17.49 -13.93 -22.41
CA THR A 177 18.47 -15.01 -22.16
C THR A 177 17.94 -16.39 -22.54
N GLY A 178 16.70 -16.50 -23.03
CA GLY A 178 16.05 -17.79 -23.32
C GLY A 178 15.75 -18.61 -22.07
N LYS A 179 15.54 -17.95 -20.93
CA LYS A 179 15.16 -18.57 -19.65
C LYS A 179 13.64 -18.50 -19.47
N PRO A 180 13.05 -19.41 -18.66
CA PRO A 180 11.62 -19.39 -18.38
C PRO A 180 11.21 -18.06 -17.76
N ILE A 181 10.12 -17.50 -18.28
CA ILE A 181 9.48 -16.27 -17.80
C ILE A 181 8.51 -16.61 -16.68
N LEU A 182 8.53 -15.79 -15.62
CA LEU A 182 7.65 -15.97 -14.46
C LEU A 182 6.30 -15.27 -14.74
N PRO A 183 5.19 -15.76 -14.14
CA PRO A 183 3.89 -15.13 -14.30
C PRO A 183 3.87 -13.67 -13.81
N SER A 184 3.00 -12.85 -14.41
CA SER A 184 2.89 -11.44 -14.07
C SER A 184 2.18 -11.25 -12.73
N VAL A 185 2.83 -10.54 -11.81
CA VAL A 185 2.26 -10.20 -10.50
C VAL A 185 1.26 -9.04 -10.64
N ALA A 186 0.13 -9.12 -9.93
CA ALA A 186 -0.90 -8.08 -9.92
C ALA A 186 -0.38 -6.74 -9.39
N ALA A 187 -0.78 -5.62 -10.00
CA ALA A 187 -0.34 -4.28 -9.61
C ALA A 187 -1.00 -3.73 -8.33
N TYR A 188 -2.05 -4.39 -7.83
CA TYR A 188 -2.78 -3.94 -6.64
C TYR A 188 -2.24 -4.64 -5.37
N PRO A 189 -2.06 -3.91 -4.25
CA PRO A 189 -1.64 -4.51 -3.00
C PRO A 189 -2.72 -5.46 -2.49
N ASN A 190 -2.36 -6.71 -2.27
CA ASN A 190 -3.28 -7.73 -1.79
C ASN A 190 -3.15 -7.84 -0.26
N PHE A 191 -4.25 -7.54 0.44
CA PHE A 191 -4.34 -7.67 1.89
C PHE A 191 -5.26 -8.84 2.22
N GLN A 192 -4.99 -9.55 3.33
CA GLN A 192 -5.97 -10.46 3.90
C GLN A 192 -7.32 -9.74 4.10
N ALA A 193 -8.43 -10.36 3.72
CA ALA A 193 -9.73 -9.71 3.70
C ALA A 193 -10.12 -9.14 5.08
N LYS A 194 -9.77 -9.85 6.16
CA LYS A 194 -9.96 -9.42 7.55
C LYS A 194 -9.28 -8.08 7.85
N VAL A 195 -8.02 -7.92 7.44
CA VAL A 195 -7.23 -6.69 7.65
C VAL A 195 -7.80 -5.55 6.83
N LYS A 196 -8.10 -5.78 5.55
CA LYS A 196 -8.72 -4.79 4.66
C LYS A 196 -10.04 -4.26 5.20
N ARG A 197 -10.91 -5.16 5.70
CA ARG A 197 -12.20 -4.79 6.32
C ARG A 197 -12.01 -3.99 7.61
N ARG A 198 -10.99 -4.30 8.43
CA ARG A 198 -10.68 -3.52 9.65
C ARG A 198 -10.17 -2.13 9.28
N LEU A 199 -9.16 -2.03 8.42
CA LEU A 199 -8.60 -0.73 7.98
C LEU A 199 -9.66 0.16 7.36
N ARG A 200 -10.54 -0.38 6.49
CA ARG A 200 -11.64 0.38 5.91
C ARG A 200 -12.63 0.89 6.95
N ARG A 201 -13.01 0.05 7.92
CA ARG A 201 -13.92 0.45 9.00
C ARG A 201 -13.32 1.55 9.86
N VAL A 202 -12.07 1.41 10.29
CA VAL A 202 -11.39 2.44 11.08
C VAL A 202 -11.28 3.73 10.28
N ALA A 203 -10.89 3.68 9.00
CA ALA A 203 -10.82 4.88 8.15
C ALA A 203 -12.18 5.60 8.03
N LEU A 204 -13.27 4.85 7.83
CA LEU A 204 -14.62 5.41 7.74
C LEU A 204 -15.10 6.02 9.07
N ILE A 205 -14.73 5.41 10.20
CA ILE A 205 -15.03 5.96 11.52
C ILE A 205 -14.20 7.24 11.74
N SER A 206 -12.90 7.19 11.50
CA SER A 206 -11.98 8.32 11.67
C SER A 206 -12.37 9.52 10.81
N ILE A 207 -12.72 9.32 9.53
CA ILE A 207 -13.15 10.42 8.66
C ILE A 207 -14.48 11.03 9.13
N SER A 208 -15.40 10.21 9.64
CA SER A 208 -16.67 10.69 10.18
C SER A 208 -16.47 11.50 11.46
N ILE A 209 -15.63 11.02 12.38
CA ILE A 209 -15.26 11.74 13.61
C ILE A 209 -14.56 13.05 13.25
N PHE A 210 -13.59 13.02 12.34
CA PHE A 210 -12.89 14.22 11.88
C PHE A 210 -13.87 15.26 11.34
N ALA A 211 -14.76 14.87 10.42
CA ALA A 211 -15.72 15.80 9.82
C ALA A 211 -16.66 16.42 10.87
N VAL A 212 -17.22 15.59 11.77
CA VAL A 212 -18.16 16.06 12.80
C VAL A 212 -17.47 17.01 13.78
N PHE A 213 -16.31 16.62 14.34
CA PHE A 213 -15.62 17.44 15.33
C PHE A 213 -14.97 18.68 14.73
N PHE A 214 -14.54 18.64 13.47
CA PHE A 214 -14.02 19.82 12.79
C PHE A 214 -15.10 20.89 12.61
N ILE A 215 -16.30 20.48 12.15
CA ILE A 215 -17.45 21.39 12.01
C ILE A 215 -17.89 21.91 13.38
N LEU A 216 -17.98 21.03 14.38
CA LEU A 216 -18.33 21.42 15.75
C LEU A 216 -17.32 22.42 16.33
N GLY A 217 -16.02 22.19 16.12
CA GLY A 217 -14.95 23.10 16.55
C GLY A 217 -15.10 24.49 15.96
N ILE A 218 -15.41 24.59 14.66
CA ILE A 218 -15.71 25.87 14.01
C ILE A 218 -16.93 26.56 14.64
N ILE A 219 -18.04 25.83 14.82
CA ILE A 219 -19.27 26.40 15.40
C ILE A 219 -19.01 26.92 16.82
N LEU A 220 -18.35 26.13 17.68
CA LEU A 220 -18.00 26.52 19.03
C LEU A 220 -17.05 27.73 19.06
N SER A 221 -16.13 27.80 18.11
CA SER A 221 -15.20 28.93 18.00
C SER A 221 -15.93 30.22 17.63
N ILE A 222 -16.88 30.15 16.69
CA ILE A 222 -17.73 31.28 16.29
C ILE A 222 -18.59 31.75 17.47
N LEU A 223 -19.25 30.82 18.17
CA LEU A 223 -20.08 31.13 19.33
C LEU A 223 -19.28 31.76 20.46
N SER A 224 -18.09 31.21 20.75
CA SER A 224 -17.23 31.71 21.82
C SER A 224 -16.59 33.06 21.49
N ALA A 225 -16.33 33.36 20.22
CA ALA A 225 -15.78 34.65 19.80
C ALA A 225 -16.86 35.71 19.53
N GLY A 226 -18.13 35.32 19.38
CA GLY A 226 -19.22 36.21 18.96
C GLY A 226 -19.04 36.78 17.55
N SER A 227 -18.19 36.17 16.72
CA SER A 227 -17.84 36.66 15.38
C SER A 227 -17.51 35.48 14.47
N LEU A 228 -17.87 35.60 13.18
CA LEU A 228 -17.49 34.63 12.15
C LEU A 228 -15.97 34.55 11.97
N GLY A 229 -15.26 35.68 12.15
CA GLY A 229 -13.81 35.75 12.12
C GLY A 229 -13.19 35.57 13.50
N PHE A 230 -13.46 34.43 14.15
CA PHE A 230 -13.00 34.17 15.53
C PHE A 230 -11.48 34.30 15.68
N TRP A 231 -10.71 33.96 14.65
CA TRP A 231 -9.25 34.11 14.61
C TRP A 231 -8.79 35.58 14.71
N HIS A 232 -9.57 36.53 14.19
CA HIS A 232 -9.29 37.96 14.39
C HIS A 232 -9.68 38.42 15.79
N ALA A 233 -10.80 37.91 16.33
CA ALA A 233 -11.26 38.23 17.68
C ALA A 233 -10.27 37.74 18.76
N TRP A 234 -9.60 36.62 18.53
CA TRP A 234 -8.58 36.06 19.41
C TRP A 234 -7.16 36.55 19.11
N GLY A 235 -6.99 37.45 18.13
CA GLY A 235 -5.69 38.06 17.85
C GLY A 235 -4.63 37.11 17.29
N TRP A 236 -5.01 36.02 16.60
CA TRP A 236 -4.08 35.00 16.10
C TRP A 236 -2.98 35.54 15.17
N PHE A 237 -3.24 36.67 14.53
CA PHE A 237 -2.34 37.32 13.58
C PHE A 237 -1.61 38.54 14.16
N GLY A 238 -1.62 38.73 15.49
CA GLY A 238 -0.91 39.84 16.13
C GLY A 238 -1.58 41.21 15.95
N TYR A 239 -2.87 41.24 15.61
CA TYR A 239 -3.65 42.48 15.63
C TYR A 239 -3.82 42.93 17.08
N MET A 240 -2.95 43.83 17.54
CA MET A 240 -3.16 44.60 18.76
C MET A 240 -4.46 45.40 18.60
N ARG A 241 -5.38 45.31 19.56
CA ARG A 241 -6.36 46.36 19.82
C ARG A 241 -5.87 47.17 21.01
#